data_AF-A0A7V3D639-F1
#
_entry.id   AF-A0A7V3D639-F1
#
_cell.length_a   1.000
_cell.length_b   1.000
_cell.length_c   1.000
_cell.angle_alpha   90.00
_cell.angle_beta   90.00
_cell.angle_gamma   90.00
#
_symmetry.space_group_name_H-M   'P 1'
#
loop_
_entity.id
_entity.type
_entity.pdbx_description
1 polymer ?
#
loop_
_entity_poly.entity_id
_entity_poly.type
_entity_poly.pdbx_seq_one_letter_code
_entity_poly.pdbx_strand_id
1 'polypeptide(L)' 'GGLDANWLVRHGVPTVTFGAGQHNIHTVEEFVDLPEFFQGCRMALALATYHE' A
#
# COMPACT_ATOMS: atom_id res chain seq x y z
N GLY A 1 -2.52 -5.99 5.48
CA GLY A 1 -3.74 -5.42 6.10
C GLY A 1 -4.48 -4.56 5.10
N GLY A 2 -5.82 -4.50 5.17
CA GLY A 2 -6.67 -3.73 4.23
C GLY A 2 -7.94 -3.18 4.89
N LEU A 3 -7.89 -2.91 6.19
CA LEU A 3 -9.06 -2.44 6.95
C LEU A 3 -9.41 -0.97 6.61
N ASP A 4 -8.41 -0.11 6.50
CA ASP A 4 -8.61 1.34 6.46
C ASP A 4 -9.25 1.81 5.15
N ALA A 5 -8.85 1.24 4.01
CA ALA A 5 -9.44 1.61 2.72
C ALA A 5 -10.95 1.33 2.66
N ASN A 6 -11.42 0.23 3.27
CA ASN A 6 -12.85 -0.08 3.33
C ASN A 6 -13.63 1.00 4.10
N TRP A 7 -13.06 1.50 5.20
CA TRP A 7 -13.68 2.55 5.99
C TRP A 7 -13.68 3.89 5.24
N LEU A 8 -12.58 4.25 4.59
CA LEU A 8 -12.49 5.48 3.80
C LEU A 8 -13.45 5.46 2.61
N VAL A 9 -13.55 4.34 1.89
CA VAL A 9 -14.52 4.15 0.80
C VAL A 9 -15.95 4.28 1.31
N ARG A 10 -16.28 3.66 2.45
CA ARG A 10 -17.61 3.80 3.09
C ARG A 10 -17.99 5.27 3.35
N HIS A 11 -17.00 6.12 3.62
CA HIS A 11 -17.20 7.55 3.91
C HIS A 11 -16.97 8.46 2.70
N GLY A 12 -16.96 7.92 1.48
CA GLY A 12 -16.98 8.71 0.25
C GLY A 12 -15.61 9.19 -0.22
N VAL A 13 -14.51 8.66 0.33
CA VAL A 13 -13.15 8.94 -0.15
C VAL A 13 -12.70 7.76 -1.02
N PRO A 14 -12.55 7.93 -2.34
CA PRO A 14 -12.03 6.88 -3.22
C PRO A 14 -10.63 6.47 -2.77
N THR A 15 -10.50 5.22 -2.31
CA THR A 15 -9.26 4.73 -1.69
C THR A 15 -8.99 3.29 -2.12
N VAL A 16 -7.73 2.97 -2.38
CA VAL A 16 -7.25 1.61 -2.66
C VAL A 16 -6.09 1.28 -1.73
N THR A 17 -5.99 0.02 -1.31
CA THR A 17 -4.80 -0.50 -0.61
C THR A 17 -3.90 -1.21 -1.61
N PHE A 18 -2.60 -0.94 -1.56
CA PHE A 18 -1.57 -1.69 -2.28
C PHE A 18 -0.42 -2.04 -1.35
N GLY A 19 0.40 -3.01 -1.77
CA GLY A 19 1.45 -3.59 -0.93
C GLY A 19 2.64 -2.65 -0.69
N ALA A 20 3.35 -2.90 0.42
CA ALA A 20 4.57 -2.21 0.82
C ALA A 20 5.75 -3.18 1.03
N GLY A 21 5.74 -4.35 0.36
CA GLY A 21 6.79 -5.37 0.44
C GLY A 21 6.86 -6.18 1.74
N GLN A 22 5.83 -6.09 2.58
CA GLN A 22 5.79 -6.74 3.89
C GLN A 22 5.48 -8.24 3.77
N HIS A 23 6.27 -9.09 4.44
CA HIS A 23 6.07 -10.54 4.51
C HIS A 23 6.08 -11.02 5.96
N ASN A 24 5.37 -12.11 6.24
CA ASN A 24 5.26 -12.72 7.59
C ASN A 24 4.86 -11.71 8.70
N ILE A 25 3.97 -10.78 8.37
CA ILE A 25 3.52 -9.70 9.26
C ILE A 25 2.99 -10.28 10.57
N HIS A 26 3.38 -9.69 11.70
CA HIS A 26 3.03 -10.12 13.06
C HIS A 26 3.71 -11.42 13.50
N THR A 27 4.89 -11.73 12.97
CA THR A 27 5.73 -12.86 13.40
C THR A 27 7.15 -12.39 13.72
N VAL A 28 7.97 -13.26 14.32
CA VAL A 28 9.41 -12.99 14.52
C VAL A 28 10.23 -13.09 13.22
N GLU A 29 9.61 -13.61 12.16
CA GLU A 29 10.21 -13.74 10.82
C GLU A 29 9.74 -12.62 9.88
N GLU A 30 9.18 -11.53 10.43
CA GLU A 30 8.72 -10.38 9.66
C GLU A 30 9.88 -9.69 8.94
N PHE A 31 9.72 -9.46 7.64
CA PHE A 31 10.71 -8.75 6.83
C PHE A 31 10.05 -7.93 5.71
N VAL A 32 10.84 -7.06 5.09
CA VAL A 32 10.45 -6.29 3.92
C VAL A 32 11.29 -6.72 2.72
N ASP A 33 10.63 -7.10 1.63
CA ASP A 33 11.26 -7.28 0.33
C ASP A 33 11.53 -5.90 -0.32
N LEU A 34 12.80 -5.59 -0.55
CA LEU A 34 13.21 -4.28 -1.05
C LEU A 34 12.70 -4.01 -2.48
N PRO A 35 12.81 -4.93 -3.46
CA PRO A 35 12.20 -4.75 -4.77
C PRO A 35 10.70 -4.38 -4.73
N GLU A 36 9.90 -5.11 -3.94
CA GLU A 36 8.47 -4.86 -3.77
C GLU A 36 8.19 -3.52 -3.08
N PHE A 37 8.96 -3.19 -2.03
CA PHE A 37 8.85 -1.90 -1.35
C PHE A 37 9.10 -0.74 -2.32
N PHE A 38 10.18 -0.80 -3.10
CA PHE A 38 10.48 0.25 -4.08
C PHE A 38 9.45 0.30 -5.21
N GLN A 39 8.84 -0.83 -5.58
CA GLN A 39 7.70 -0.83 -6.50
C GLN A 39 6.48 -0.11 -5.91
N GLY A 40 6.17 -0.34 -4.63
CA GLY A 40 5.15 0.40 -3.90
C GLY A 40 5.42 1.92 -3.90
N CYS A 41 6.66 2.35 -3.63
CA CYS A 41 7.03 3.77 -3.69
C CYS A 41 6.84 4.37 -5.10
N ARG A 42 7.26 3.65 -6.16
CA ARG A 42 7.06 4.11 -7.54
C ARG A 42 5.58 4.27 -7.87
N MET A 43 4.75 3.32 -7.45
CA MET A 43 3.29 3.40 -7.64
C MET A 43 2.69 4.58 -6.89
N ALA A 44 3.08 4.82 -5.63
CA ALA A 44 2.61 5.95 -4.84
C ALA A 44 2.94 7.29 -5.51
N LEU A 45 4.19 7.44 -5.99
CA LEU A 45 4.62 8.64 -6.72
C LEU A 45 3.83 8.81 -8.01
N ALA A 46 3.68 7.74 -8.81
CA ALA A 46 2.93 7.80 -10.05
C ALA A 46 1.49 8.24 -9.81
N LEU A 47 0.80 7.70 -8.79
CA LEU A 47 -0.57 8.11 -8.45
C LEU A 47 -0.66 9.57 -7.97
N ALA A 48 0.32 10.03 -7.20
CA ALA A 48 0.33 11.39 -6.63
C ALA A 48 0.64 12.48 -7.67
N THR A 49 1.40 12.14 -8.71
CA THR A 49 1.82 13.09 -9.74
C THR A 49 1.20 12.82 -11.11
N TYR A 50 0.24 11.89 -11.20
CA TYR A 50 -0.47 11.64 -12.45
C TYR A 50 -1.34 12.85 -12.79
N HIS A 51 -1.21 13.32 -14.03
CA HIS A 51 -2.06 14.33 -14.63
C HIS A 51 -2.70 13.68 -15.88
N GLU A 52 -3.97 13.99 -16.12
CA GLU A 52 -4.70 13.56 -17.32
C GLU A 52 -4.18 14.23 -18.60
#